data_AF-A0A0A9EVS0-F1
#
_entry.id   AF-A0A0A9EVS0-F1
#
_cell.length_a   1.000
_cell.length_b   1.000
_cell.length_c   1.000
_cell.angle_alpha   90.00
_cell.angle_beta   90.00
_cell.angle_gamma   90.00
#
_symmetry.space_group_name_H-M   'P 1'
#
loop_
_entity.id
_entity.type
_entity.pdbx_description
1 polymer ?
#
loop_
_entity_poly.entity_id
_entity_poly.type
_entity_poly.pdbx_seq_one_letter_code
_entity_poly.pdbx_strand_id
1 'polypeptide(L)'
;MFDQRVVGPEDLPKPAQWHRIAVHNEFLGAYAVQKLVKNSAVYVEGDIETRVYNDSINDQVRNIPEICVRGDGKIRLVKSGDSASGISLDELRDGLF
;
A
#
# COMPACT_ATOMS: atom_id res chain seq x y z
N MET A 1 4.43 -7.29 -20.20
CA MET A 1 4.86 -7.71 -18.85
C MET A 1 4.42 -9.15 -18.66
N PHE A 2 5.35 -10.08 -18.39
CA PHE A 2 5.04 -11.50 -18.22
C PHE A 2 4.53 -11.75 -16.80
N ASP A 3 3.36 -12.37 -16.65
CA ASP A 3 2.81 -12.73 -15.34
C ASP A 3 3.45 -14.04 -14.87
N GLN A 4 4.43 -13.95 -13.97
CA GLN A 4 5.15 -15.14 -13.47
C GLN A 4 4.24 -16.11 -12.68
N ARG A 5 3.02 -15.71 -12.32
CA ARG A 5 2.07 -16.55 -11.56
C ARG A 5 1.35 -17.59 -12.42
N VAL A 6 1.37 -17.45 -13.74
CA VAL A 6 0.83 -18.45 -14.66
C VAL A 6 1.87 -19.51 -15.05
N VAL A 7 3.06 -19.47 -14.44
CA VAL A 7 4.06 -20.53 -14.56
C VAL A 7 3.69 -21.67 -13.63
N GLY A 8 2.90 -22.64 -14.13
CA GLY A 8 2.46 -23.82 -13.37
C GLY A 8 1.27 -24.53 -14.04
N PRO A 9 0.75 -25.61 -13.42
CA PRO A 9 -0.46 -26.29 -13.89
C PRO A 9 -1.65 -25.32 -13.98
N GLU A 10 -2.39 -25.36 -15.08
CA GLU A 10 -3.50 -24.41 -15.38
C GLU A 10 -4.64 -24.44 -14.36
N ASP A 11 -4.80 -25.56 -13.63
CA ASP A 11 -5.90 -25.78 -12.68
C ASP A 11 -5.62 -25.26 -11.26
N LEU A 12 -4.48 -24.62 -11.01
CA LEU A 12 -4.17 -24.09 -9.68
C LEU A 12 -4.71 -22.66 -9.49
N PRO A 13 -5.21 -22.32 -8.28
CA PRO A 13 -5.62 -20.96 -7.99
C PRO A 13 -4.43 -20.01 -8.08
N LYS A 14 -4.61 -18.87 -8.74
CA LYS A 14 -3.55 -17.85 -8.87
C LYS A 14 -3.16 -17.33 -7.48
N PRO A 15 -1.87 -17.28 -7.15
CA PRO A 15 -1.42 -16.75 -5.87
C PRO A 15 -1.73 -15.25 -5.74
N ALA A 16 -1.98 -14.84 -4.49
CA ALA A 16 -2.22 -13.45 -4.14
C ALA A 16 -0.97 -12.60 -4.40
N GLN A 17 -1.18 -11.34 -4.80
CA GLN A 17 -0.11 -10.35 -4.97
C GLN A 17 -0.26 -9.25 -3.93
N TRP A 18 0.83 -9.05 -3.18
CA TRP A 18 0.94 -7.98 -2.21
C TRP A 18 1.63 -6.79 -2.87
N HIS A 19 0.93 -5.68 -2.93
CA HIS A 19 1.43 -4.44 -3.52
C HIS A 19 1.70 -3.44 -2.41
N ARG A 20 2.84 -2.76 -2.49
CA ARG A 20 3.18 -1.67 -1.58
C ARG A 20 2.70 -0.36 -2.18
N ILE A 21 1.83 0.34 -1.46
CA ILE A 21 1.29 1.63 -1.88
C ILE A 21 1.94 2.74 -1.03
N ALA A 22 2.57 3.71 -1.68
CA ALA A 22 3.20 4.86 -1.03
C ALA A 22 2.42 6.14 -1.37
N VAL A 23 1.77 6.74 -0.37
CA VAL A 23 0.96 7.95 -0.55
C VAL A 23 1.79 9.16 -0.17
N HIS A 24 2.07 10.02 -1.14
CA HIS A 24 2.90 11.22 -0.93
C HIS A 24 2.10 12.52 -0.86
N ASN A 25 0.87 12.51 -1.35
CA ASN A 25 -0.04 13.66 -1.23
C ASN A 25 -0.64 13.69 0.18
N GLU A 26 -0.45 14.80 0.90
CA GLU A 26 -0.89 14.96 2.29
C GLU A 26 -2.41 14.81 2.47
N PHE A 27 -3.21 15.41 1.58
CA PHE A 27 -4.67 15.33 1.65
C PHE A 27 -5.18 13.90 1.40
N LEU A 28 -4.56 13.19 0.45
CA LEU A 28 -4.89 11.78 0.20
C LEU A 28 -4.41 10.87 1.34
N GLY A 29 -3.29 11.20 1.97
CA GLY A 29 -2.79 10.52 3.17
C GLY A 29 -3.77 10.66 4.34
N ALA A 30 -4.23 11.89 4.61
CA ALA A 30 -5.24 12.15 5.64
C ALA A 30 -6.55 11.42 5.35
N TYR A 31 -7.03 11.43 4.10
CA TYR A 31 -8.19 10.65 3.67
C TYR A 31 -7.97 9.15 3.92
N ALA A 32 -6.81 8.61 3.55
CA ALA A 32 -6.50 7.21 3.72
C ALA A 32 -6.53 6.79 5.20
N VAL A 33 -5.90 7.58 6.08
CA VAL A 33 -5.91 7.33 7.54
C VAL A 33 -7.32 7.37 8.13
N GLN A 34 -8.15 8.32 7.68
CA GLN A 34 -9.49 8.50 8.23
C GLN A 34 -10.52 7.48 7.73
N LYS A 35 -10.36 6.97 6.49
CA LYS A 35 -11.39 6.17 5.81
C LYS A 35 -11.02 4.72 5.60
N LEU A 36 -9.73 4.40 5.50
CA LEU A 36 -9.30 3.03 5.24
C LEU A 36 -9.06 2.29 6.54
N VAL A 37 -9.81 1.21 6.72
CA VAL A 37 -9.58 0.23 7.79
C VAL A 37 -9.03 -1.06 7.20
N LYS A 38 -8.50 -1.94 8.05
CA LYS A 38 -8.07 -3.28 7.64
C LYS A 38 -9.19 -3.97 6.85
N ASN A 39 -8.83 -4.71 5.81
CA ASN A 39 -9.75 -5.42 4.91
C ASN A 39 -10.66 -4.52 4.06
N SER A 40 -10.40 -3.21 3.98
CA SER A 40 -11.09 -2.34 3.02
C SER A 40 -10.73 -2.69 1.59
N ALA A 41 -11.72 -2.71 0.69
CA ALA A 41 -11.48 -2.76 -0.74
C ALA A 41 -11.28 -1.33 -1.26
N VAL A 42 -10.15 -1.09 -1.92
CA VAL A 42 -9.70 0.26 -2.29
C VAL A 42 -9.29 0.28 -3.76
N TYR A 43 -9.68 1.32 -4.46
CA TYR A 43 -9.19 1.67 -5.79
C TYR A 43 -8.01 2.63 -5.66
N VAL A 44 -6.91 2.32 -6.35
CA VAL A 44 -5.67 3.11 -6.30
C VAL A 44 -5.16 3.37 -7.72
N GLU A 45 -4.83 4.63 -8.00
CA GLU A 45 -4.09 5.06 -9.19
C GLU A 45 -2.79 5.74 -8.75
N GLY A 46 -1.67 5.33 -9.34
CA GLY A 46 -0.35 5.91 -9.11
C GLY A 46 0.67 5.34 -10.08
N ASP A 47 1.89 5.83 -9.98
CA ASP A 47 3.00 5.41 -10.83
C ASP A 47 3.78 4.28 -10.18
N ILE A 48 4.28 3.33 -11.00
CA ILE A 48 5.17 2.28 -10.52
C ILE A 48 6.58 2.85 -10.45
N GLU A 49 7.10 3.01 -9.24
CA GLU A 49 8.45 3.49 -8.95
C GLU A 49 9.24 2.39 -8.22
N THR A 50 10.57 2.37 -8.40
CA THR A 50 11.45 1.47 -7.64
C THR A 50 12.32 2.30 -6.71
N ARG A 51 12.09 2.18 -5.40
CA ARG A 51 12.93 2.81 -4.39
C ARG A 51 14.19 2.00 -4.20
N VAL A 52 15.34 2.66 -4.37
CA VAL A 52 16.66 2.08 -4.15
C VAL A 52 17.24 2.65 -2.86
N TYR A 53 17.68 1.80 -1.94
CA TYR A 53 18.40 2.23 -0.75
C TYR A 53 19.48 1.23 -0.34
N ASN A 54 20.49 1.73 0.37
CA ASN A 54 21.53 0.90 0.96
C ASN A 54 21.05 0.44 2.34
N ASP A 55 20.89 -0.87 2.48
CA ASP A 55 20.60 -1.49 3.76
C ASP A 55 21.90 -1.57 4.57
N SER A 56 22.07 -0.65 5.52
CA SER A 56 23.28 -0.54 6.34
C SER A 56 23.50 -1.73 7.29
N ILE A 57 22.50 -2.59 7.48
CA ILE A 57 22.62 -3.78 8.33
C ILE A 57 23.24 -4.93 7.54
N ASN A 58 22.86 -5.04 6.26
CA ASN A 58 23.23 -6.16 5.41
C ASN A 58 24.24 -5.79 4.30
N ASP A 59 24.71 -4.53 4.29
CA ASP A 59 25.57 -3.92 3.25
C ASP A 59 25.12 -4.25 1.82
N GLN A 60 23.80 -4.23 1.59
CA GLN A 60 23.19 -4.61 0.32
C GLN A 60 22.34 -3.47 -0.24
N VAL A 61 22.41 -3.29 -1.56
CA VAL A 61 21.50 -2.41 -2.30
C VAL A 61 20.15 -3.12 -2.43
N ARG A 62 19.10 -2.53 -1.86
CA ARG A 62 17.73 -3.04 -1.94
C ARG A 62 16.93 -2.24 -2.95
N ASN A 63 16.18 -2.95 -3.80
CA ASN A 63 15.24 -2.39 -4.76
C ASN A 63 13.83 -2.80 -4.35
N ILE A 64 13.00 -1.83 -3.97
CA ILE A 64 11.60 -2.07 -3.58
C ILE A 64 10.69 -1.42 -4.63
N PRO A 65 9.96 -2.20 -5.45
CA PRO A 65 8.92 -1.67 -6.30
C PRO A 65 7.72 -1.25 -5.45
N GLU A 66 7.22 -0.05 -5.68
CA GLU A 66 6.06 0.51 -4.99
C GLU A 66 5.18 1.30 -5.97
N ILE A 67 3.88 1.34 -5.68
CA ILE A 67 2.93 2.19 -6.40
C ILE A 67 2.88 3.52 -5.65
N CYS A 68 3.45 4.56 -6.24
CA CYS A 68 3.55 5.90 -5.69
C CYS A 68 2.33 6.74 -6.11
N VAL A 69 1.54 7.16 -5.14
CA VAL A 69 0.41 8.08 -5.34
C VAL A 69 0.91 9.51 -5.13
N ARG A 70 1.15 10.21 -6.24
CA ARG A 70 1.59 11.61 -6.33
C ARG A 70 0.62 12.40 -7.21
N GLY A 71 0.78 13.72 -7.30
CA GLY A 71 0.12 14.56 -8.31
C GLY A 71 -1.39 14.30 -8.42
N ASP A 72 -1.78 13.73 -9.57
CA ASP A 72 -3.14 13.37 -9.99
C ASP A 72 -3.58 11.95 -9.61
N GLY A 73 -2.73 11.22 -8.89
CA GLY A 73 -3.02 9.90 -8.34
C GLY A 73 -4.28 9.91 -7.46
N LYS A 74 -4.94 8.75 -7.37
CA LYS A 74 -6.26 8.63 -6.74
C LYS A 74 -6.29 7.49 -5.75
N ILE A 75 -7.02 7.70 -4.65
CA ILE A 75 -7.37 6.66 -3.68
C ILE A 75 -8.86 6.79 -3.42
N ARG A 76 -9.60 5.69 -3.56
CA ARG A 76 -11.04 5.67 -3.29
C ARG A 76 -11.44 4.40 -2.56
N LEU A 77 -12.15 4.55 -1.46
CA LEU A 77 -12.79 3.42 -0.78
C LEU A 77 -13.93 2.87 -1.65
N VAL A 78 -13.86 1.59 -1.99
CA VAL A 78 -14.92 0.86 -2.71
C VAL A 78 -15.83 0.14 -1.73
N LYS A 79 -15.24 -0.53 -0.74
CA LYS A 79 -15.97 -1.23 0.33
C LYS A 79 -15.21 -1.07 1.64
N SER A 80 -15.90 -0.63 2.69
CA SER A 80 -15.33 -0.60 4.03
C SER A 80 -15.00 -2.01 4.50
N GLY A 81 -13.84 -2.19 5.13
CA GLY A 81 -13.50 -3.44 5.80
C GLY A 81 -14.30 -3.63 7.08
N ASP A 82 -14.28 -4.86 7.60
CA ASP A 82 -14.88 -5.18 8.90
C ASP A 82 -14.12 -4.43 9.99
N SER A 83 -14.78 -3.43 10.58
CA SER A 83 -14.24 -2.59 11.63
C SER A 83 -13.88 -3.43 12.84
N ALA A 84 -12.59 -3.65 13.10
CA ALA A 84 -12.13 -3.82 14.46
C ALA A 84 -12.26 -2.45 15.13
N SER A 85 -13.36 -2.25 15.84
CA SER A 85 -13.55 -1.15 16.78
C SER A 85 -12.29 -0.96 17.64
N GLY A 86 -11.63 0.20 17.58
CA GLY A 86 -10.74 0.62 18.67
C GLY A 86 -9.34 1.15 18.35
N ILE A 87 -9.05 1.72 17.19
CA ILE A 87 -7.92 2.65 17.11
C ILE A 87 -8.48 4.08 17.12
N SER A 88 -8.41 4.74 18.28
CA SER A 88 -8.81 6.15 18.40
C SER A 88 -7.72 7.01 17.76
N LEU A 89 -8.13 8.03 17.00
CA LEU A 89 -7.20 8.99 16.40
C LEU A 89 -6.40 9.76 17.48
N ASP A 90 -6.92 9.82 18.71
CA ASP A 90 -6.28 10.46 19.86
C ASP A 90 -4.99 9.75 20.30
N GLU A 91 -4.89 8.42 20.19
CA GLU A 91 -3.68 7.67 20.56
C GLU A 91 -2.49 7.93 19.60
N LEU A 92 -2.76 8.31 18.34
CA LEU A 92 -1.72 8.63 17.37
C LEU A 92 -1.16 10.06 17.52
N ARG A 93 -1.87 10.93 18.23
CA ARG A 93 -1.49 12.35 18.41
C ARG A 93 -0.50 12.56 19.55
N ASP A 94 -0.50 11.66 20.54
CA ASP A 94 0.38 11.73 21.72
C ASP A 94 1.84 11.31 21.45
N GLY A 95 2.16 10.77 20.27
CA GLY A 95 3.52 10.34 19.90
C GLY A 95 4.38 11.39 19.17
N LEU A 96 3.89 12.63 19.03
CA LEU A 96 4.52 13.68 18.21
C LEU A 96 4.99 14.92 19.00
N PHE A 97 5.21 14.79 20.31
CA PHE A 97 5.87 15.80 21.14
C PHE A 97 7.04 15.22 21.94
#